data_AF-K5VDQ4-F1
#
_entry.id   AF-K5VDQ4-F1
#
_cell.length_a   1.000
_cell.length_b   1.000
_cell.length_c   1.000
_cell.angle_alpha   90.00
_cell.angle_beta   90.00
_cell.angle_gamma   90.00
#
_symmetry.space_group_name_H-M   'P 1'
#
loop_
_entity.id
_entity.type
_entity.pdbx_description
1 polymer ?
#
loop_
_entity_poly.entity_id
_entity_poly.type
_entity_poly.pdbx_seq_one_letter_code
_entity_poly.pdbx_strand_id
1 'polypeptide(L)'
;MGKPIWTRDQVAQRILAGETLIILQSKVIRVPPSWLSAHPGGSLAILHFVGRNATDEVDAFHSEEALRRIRGYEVAEVEIGEHGWEPFLPPVMSGWVRQGDKGGTMQWHREATTLRPLTEELSETSPHSQILLVRRGELETQPGPTLETLQPGPSTLSPKVQAEHSRAYRELHQQVIDAGLYKTRYIGGYGPEIVRYITFVVLAVLFYCKSWFLTSAFFLGLYWHQ
;
A
#
# COMPACT_ATOMS: atom_id res chain seq x y z
N MET A 1 -19.20 -21.88 12.72
CA MET A 1 -18.96 -22.43 11.37
C MET A 1 -17.65 -21.84 10.86
N GLY A 2 -16.69 -22.68 10.46
CA GLY A 2 -15.42 -22.21 9.90
C GLY A 2 -15.64 -21.45 8.59
N LYS A 3 -14.72 -20.54 8.24
CA LYS A 3 -14.76 -19.86 6.95
C LYS A 3 -14.40 -20.83 5.83
N PRO A 4 -14.89 -20.60 4.60
CA PRO A 4 -14.50 -21.44 3.47
C PRO A 4 -13.01 -21.25 3.18
N ILE A 5 -12.39 -22.31 2.66
CA ILE A 5 -11.04 -22.28 2.11
C ILE A 5 -11.17 -22.07 0.60
N TRP A 6 -10.42 -21.11 0.05
CA TRP A 6 -10.40 -20.81 -1.38
C TRP A 6 -9.09 -21.26 -2.03
N THR A 7 -9.21 -21.85 -3.22
CA THR A 7 -8.07 -22.13 -4.09
C THR A 7 -7.57 -20.84 -4.75
N ARG A 8 -6.33 -20.85 -5.27
CA ARG A 8 -5.79 -19.73 -6.05
C ARG A 8 -6.69 -19.34 -7.22
N ASP A 9 -7.24 -20.32 -7.94
CA ASP A 9 -8.14 -20.07 -9.06
C ASP A 9 -9.45 -19.42 -8.64
N GLN A 10 -10.02 -19.81 -7.49
CA GLN A 10 -11.24 -19.17 -6.97
C GLN A 10 -10.99 -17.70 -6.61
N VAL A 11 -9.81 -17.36 -6.08
CA VAL A 11 -9.42 -15.96 -5.86
C VAL A 11 -9.30 -15.22 -7.19
N ALA A 12 -8.63 -15.82 -8.19
CA ALA A 12 -8.51 -15.22 -9.52
C ALA A 12 -9.87 -14.91 -10.15
N GLN A 13 -10.80 -15.87 -10.14
CA GLN A 13 -12.13 -15.67 -10.74
C GLN A 13 -12.91 -14.54 -10.07
N ARG A 14 -12.80 -14.39 -8.75
CA ARG A 14 -13.41 -13.26 -8.03
C ARG A 14 -12.75 -11.92 -8.36
N ILE A 15 -11.43 -11.89 -8.50
CA ILE A 15 -10.72 -10.69 -8.96
C ILE A 15 -11.22 -10.33 -10.36
N LEU A 16 -11.33 -11.28 -11.28
CA LEU A 16 -11.85 -11.05 -12.65
C LEU A 16 -13.31 -10.57 -12.64
N ALA A 17 -14.14 -11.07 -11.72
CA ALA A 17 -15.49 -10.58 -11.48
C ALA A 17 -15.53 -9.15 -10.88
N GLY A 18 -14.37 -8.62 -10.46
CA GLY A 18 -14.22 -7.24 -10.01
C GLY A 18 -14.19 -7.04 -8.50
N GLU A 19 -13.98 -8.12 -7.73
CA GLU A 19 -13.74 -8.00 -6.31
C GLU A 19 -12.30 -7.53 -6.03
N THR A 20 -12.15 -6.62 -5.07
CA THR A 20 -10.84 -6.19 -4.57
C THR A 20 -10.44 -7.11 -3.42
N LEU A 21 -9.56 -8.07 -3.70
CA LEU A 21 -9.13 -9.09 -2.74
C LEU A 21 -7.63 -8.97 -2.46
N ILE A 22 -7.26 -8.92 -1.18
CA ILE A 22 -5.86 -9.00 -0.72
C ILE A 22 -5.73 -10.17 0.26
N ILE A 23 -4.52 -10.73 0.37
CA ILE A 23 -4.24 -11.81 1.32
C ILE A 23 -3.50 -11.25 2.54
N LEU A 24 -4.01 -11.53 3.73
CA LEU A 24 -3.37 -11.21 5.02
C LEU A 24 -3.30 -12.47 5.87
N GLN A 25 -2.11 -12.91 6.27
CA GLN A 25 -1.91 -14.06 7.17
C GLN A 25 -2.74 -15.29 6.73
N SER A 26 -2.64 -15.68 5.46
CA SER A 26 -3.40 -16.78 4.84
C SER A 26 -4.93 -16.59 4.77
N LYS A 27 -5.40 -15.38 4.97
CA LYS A 27 -6.82 -15.01 4.93
C LYS A 27 -7.11 -14.06 3.79
N VAL A 28 -8.28 -14.22 3.17
CA VAL A 28 -8.76 -13.33 2.12
C VAL A 28 -9.52 -12.17 2.74
N ILE A 29 -9.04 -10.96 2.51
CA ILE A 29 -9.73 -9.73 2.88
C ILE A 29 -10.41 -9.15 1.65
N ARG A 30 -11.72 -8.96 1.73
CA ARG A 30 -12.49 -8.30 0.67
C ARG A 30 -12.65 -6.83 0.98
N VAL A 31 -12.01 -5.98 0.18
CA VAL A 31 -12.09 -4.52 0.32
C VAL A 31 -13.32 -4.01 -0.43
N PRO A 32 -14.39 -3.56 0.26
CA PRO A 32 -15.55 -2.99 -0.42
C PRO A 32 -15.21 -1.65 -1.09
N PRO A 33 -15.94 -1.25 -2.14
CA PRO A 33 -15.70 0.02 -2.84
C PRO A 33 -15.68 1.26 -1.92
N SER A 34 -16.53 1.28 -0.90
CA SER A 34 -16.59 2.38 0.08
C SER A 34 -15.34 2.49 0.94
N TRP A 35 -14.71 1.37 1.30
CA TRP A 35 -13.43 1.39 2.00
C TRP A 35 -12.31 1.75 1.02
N LEU A 36 -12.31 1.17 -0.18
CA LEU A 36 -11.28 1.44 -1.19
C LEU A 36 -11.16 2.94 -1.51
N SER A 37 -12.29 3.64 -1.65
CA SER A 37 -12.30 5.09 -1.93
C SER A 37 -11.95 5.96 -0.72
N ALA A 38 -12.22 5.47 0.50
CA ALA A 38 -11.96 6.19 1.75
C ALA A 38 -10.63 5.82 2.42
N HIS A 39 -9.81 4.97 1.78
CA HIS A 39 -8.57 4.50 2.37
C HIS A 39 -7.57 5.68 2.58
N PRO A 40 -7.08 5.92 3.82
CA PRO A 40 -6.18 7.05 4.09
C PRO A 40 -4.86 7.03 3.31
N GLY A 41 -4.34 5.84 2.98
CA GLY A 41 -3.16 5.68 2.12
C GLY A 41 -3.45 5.81 0.62
N GLY A 42 -4.69 6.15 0.25
CA GLY A 42 -5.16 6.18 -1.13
C GLY A 42 -5.58 4.80 -1.66
N SER A 43 -6.45 4.78 -2.66
CA SER A 43 -6.96 3.54 -3.27
C SER A 43 -5.86 2.75 -3.99
N LEU A 44 -4.92 3.45 -4.63
CA LEU A 44 -3.85 2.84 -5.41
C LEU A 44 -2.93 1.95 -4.56
N ALA A 45 -2.70 2.32 -3.30
CA ALA A 45 -1.94 1.50 -2.35
C ALA A 45 -2.56 0.10 -2.19
N ILE A 46 -3.90 0.00 -2.12
CA ILE A 46 -4.60 -1.28 -2.05
C ILE A 46 -4.61 -1.97 -3.42
N LEU A 47 -4.84 -1.23 -4.50
CA LEU A 47 -4.95 -1.79 -5.84
C LEU A 47 -3.68 -2.52 -6.28
N HIS A 48 -2.50 -2.07 -5.84
CA HIS A 48 -1.23 -2.75 -6.10
C HIS A 48 -1.01 -4.05 -5.31
N PHE A 49 -1.90 -4.38 -4.37
CA PHE A 49 -1.89 -5.64 -3.62
C PHE A 49 -3.04 -6.57 -3.99
N VAL A 50 -3.88 -6.22 -4.95
CA VAL A 50 -4.96 -7.12 -5.39
C VAL A 50 -4.38 -8.44 -5.89
N GLY A 51 -4.78 -9.53 -5.22
CA GLY A 51 -4.29 -10.88 -5.48
C GLY A 51 -2.90 -11.20 -4.90
N ARG A 52 -2.35 -10.34 -4.05
CA ARG A 52 -1.06 -10.52 -3.39
C ARG A 52 -1.19 -10.73 -1.89
N ASN A 53 -0.13 -11.27 -1.30
CA ASN A 53 0.06 -11.20 0.14
C ASN A 53 0.53 -9.79 0.52
N ALA A 54 -0.28 -9.10 1.32
CA ALA A 54 -0.05 -7.73 1.78
C ALA A 54 0.26 -7.68 3.29
N THR A 55 0.58 -8.83 3.90
CA THR A 55 0.73 -8.95 5.36
C THR A 55 1.80 -7.99 5.89
N ASP A 56 2.97 -7.96 5.26
CA ASP A 56 4.10 -7.20 5.77
C ASP A 56 3.81 -5.70 5.73
N GLU A 57 3.23 -5.22 4.63
CA GLU A 57 2.86 -3.83 4.45
C GLU A 57 1.69 -3.43 5.35
N VAL A 58 0.68 -4.29 5.48
CA VAL A 58 -0.46 -3.99 6.35
C VAL A 58 -0.02 -3.96 7.82
N ASP A 59 0.78 -4.92 8.27
CA ASP A 59 1.26 -4.96 9.64
C ASP A 59 2.20 -3.76 9.95
N ALA A 60 3.01 -3.32 8.97
CA ALA A 60 3.94 -2.21 9.16
C ALA A 60 3.27 -0.83 9.28
N PHE A 61 2.19 -0.58 8.53
CA PHE A 61 1.62 0.76 8.35
C PHE A 61 0.32 1.01 9.12
N HIS A 62 -0.21 0.01 9.84
CA HIS A 62 -1.50 0.11 10.51
C HIS A 62 -1.38 -0.04 12.02
N SER A 63 -2.18 0.74 12.75
CA SER A 63 -2.32 0.57 14.19
C SER A 63 -3.09 -0.71 14.53
N GLU A 64 -2.94 -1.21 15.76
CA GLU A 64 -3.72 -2.35 16.28
C GLU A 64 -5.24 -2.17 16.17
N GLU A 65 -5.71 -0.93 16.26
CA GLU A 65 -7.12 -0.63 16.04
C GLU A 65 -7.52 -0.82 14.57
N ALA A 66 -6.71 -0.29 13.64
CA ALA A 66 -6.95 -0.47 12.21
C ALA A 66 -6.89 -1.96 11.81
N LEU A 67 -5.89 -2.71 12.31
CA LEU A 67 -5.78 -4.15 12.08
C LEU A 67 -7.02 -4.91 12.58
N ARG A 68 -7.57 -4.56 13.75
CA ARG A 68 -8.84 -5.14 14.24
C ARG A 68 -10.02 -4.86 13.31
N ARG A 69 -10.11 -3.65 12.76
CA ARG A 69 -11.18 -3.29 11.81
C ARG A 69 -11.03 -4.06 10.49
N ILE A 70 -9.81 -4.17 9.97
CA ILE A 70 -9.49 -4.91 8.73
C ILE A 70 -9.90 -6.38 8.85
N ARG A 71 -9.64 -7.02 10.00
CA ARG A 71 -10.04 -8.43 10.26
C ARG A 71 -11.55 -8.67 10.11
N GLY A 72 -12.39 -7.65 10.26
CA GLY A 72 -13.84 -7.74 10.02
C GLY A 72 -14.23 -7.98 8.55
N TYR A 73 -13.33 -7.72 7.61
CA TYR A 73 -13.54 -7.90 6.17
C TYR A 73 -13.02 -9.25 5.63
N GLU A 74 -12.61 -10.13 6.54
CA GLU A 74 -12.14 -11.46 6.21
C GLU A 74 -13.28 -12.36 5.74
N VAL A 75 -13.19 -12.85 4.50
CA VAL A 75 -14.25 -13.64 3.85
C VAL A 75 -13.92 -15.13 3.70
N ALA A 76 -12.64 -15.49 3.73
CA ALA A 76 -12.17 -16.86 3.53
C ALA A 76 -10.74 -17.03 4.05
N GLU A 77 -10.29 -18.29 4.12
CA GLU A 77 -8.88 -18.65 4.16
C GLU A 77 -8.43 -19.09 2.77
N VAL A 78 -7.12 -19.09 2.50
CA VAL A 78 -6.55 -19.58 1.23
C VAL A 78 -5.73 -20.84 1.43
N GLU A 79 -5.72 -21.68 0.41
CA GLU A 79 -4.71 -22.71 0.27
C GLU A 79 -3.33 -22.07 0.08
N ILE A 80 -2.37 -22.50 0.89
CA ILE A 80 -1.00 -21.98 0.90
C ILE A 80 -0.07 -23.08 0.40
N GLY A 81 0.77 -22.75 -0.57
CA GLY A 81 1.82 -23.65 -1.06
C GLY A 81 3.01 -23.72 -0.11
N GLU A 82 4.01 -24.54 -0.45
CA GLU A 82 5.22 -24.74 0.37
C GLU A 82 5.94 -23.44 0.76
N HIS A 83 5.93 -22.45 -0.13
CA HIS A 83 6.63 -21.18 0.04
C HIS A 83 5.69 -19.99 0.25
N GLY A 84 4.43 -20.24 0.66
CA GLY A 84 3.45 -19.19 0.89
C GLY A 84 2.45 -19.02 -0.26
N TRP A 85 1.81 -17.86 -0.29
CA TRP A 85 0.85 -17.50 -1.33
C TRP A 85 1.56 -17.07 -2.60
N GLU A 86 1.21 -17.68 -3.73
CA GLU A 86 1.73 -17.29 -5.04
C GLU A 86 1.03 -16.01 -5.54
N PRO A 87 1.76 -14.90 -5.73
CA PRO A 87 1.15 -13.61 -6.04
C PRO A 87 0.57 -13.56 -7.46
N PHE A 88 -0.51 -12.80 -7.61
CA PHE A 88 -0.97 -12.35 -8.92
C PHE A 88 -0.30 -11.04 -9.34
N LEU A 89 -0.34 -10.75 -10.63
CA LEU A 89 -0.18 -9.41 -11.18
C LEU A 89 -1.49 -8.63 -10.98
N PRO A 90 -1.50 -7.56 -10.16
CA PRO A 90 -2.71 -6.79 -9.92
C PRO A 90 -3.22 -6.15 -11.22
N PRO A 91 -4.54 -6.11 -11.46
CA PRO A 91 -5.11 -5.54 -12.67
C PRO A 91 -4.59 -4.13 -13.00
N VAL A 92 -4.42 -3.28 -11.98
CA VAL A 92 -3.93 -1.90 -12.14
C VAL A 92 -2.53 -1.84 -12.75
N MET A 93 -1.68 -2.83 -12.45
CA MET A 93 -0.32 -2.91 -13.03
C MET A 93 -0.35 -3.30 -14.51
N SER A 94 -1.43 -3.90 -14.98
CA SER A 94 -1.66 -4.23 -16.39
C SER A 94 -2.55 -3.21 -17.12
N GLY A 95 -2.81 -2.05 -16.50
CA GLY A 95 -3.58 -0.95 -17.08
C GLY A 95 -5.09 -1.10 -16.96
N TRP A 96 -5.58 -2.07 -16.17
CA TRP A 96 -7.00 -2.29 -15.90
C TRP A 96 -7.43 -1.61 -14.60
N VAL A 97 -8.45 -0.77 -14.69
CA VAL A 97 -9.06 -0.09 -13.55
C VAL A 97 -10.56 -0.34 -13.52
N ARG A 98 -11.19 -0.07 -12.38
CA ARG A 98 -12.64 -0.16 -12.19
C ARG A 98 -13.23 1.23 -12.25
N GLN A 99 -14.14 1.49 -13.19
CA GLN A 99 -14.85 2.76 -13.31
C GLN A 99 -16.36 2.53 -13.27
N GLY A 100 -17.09 3.45 -12.63
CA GLY A 100 -18.55 3.43 -12.61
C GLY A 100 -19.13 4.07 -13.86
N ASP A 101 -20.12 3.43 -14.49
CA ASP A 101 -20.94 4.08 -15.53
C ASP A 101 -21.87 5.14 -14.90
N LYS A 102 -22.52 5.96 -15.74
CA LYS A 102 -23.58 6.91 -15.35
C LYS A 102 -24.69 6.25 -14.50
N GLY A 103 -24.93 4.95 -14.64
CA GLY A 103 -25.86 4.14 -13.84
C GLY A 103 -25.27 3.55 -12.54
N GLY A 104 -24.01 3.83 -12.21
CA GLY A 104 -23.35 3.36 -10.98
C GLY A 104 -22.83 1.92 -11.02
N THR A 105 -22.97 1.22 -12.15
CA THR A 105 -22.41 -0.12 -12.33
C THR A 105 -20.92 -0.02 -12.59
N MET A 106 -20.11 -0.74 -11.79
CA MET A 106 -18.66 -0.77 -11.95
C MET A 106 -18.26 -1.73 -13.07
N GLN A 107 -17.57 -1.22 -14.08
CA GLN A 107 -17.05 -2.00 -15.21
C GLN A 107 -15.52 -1.91 -15.26
N TRP A 108 -14.92 -2.89 -15.93
CA TRP A 108 -13.50 -2.84 -16.25
C TRP A 108 -13.25 -1.81 -17.34
N HIS A 109 -12.28 -0.94 -17.11
CA HIS A 109 -11.82 0.04 -18.07
C HIS A 109 -10.31 -0.09 -18.25
N ARG A 110 -9.84 0.00 -19.49
CA ARG A 110 -8.43 -0.11 -19.82
C ARG A 110 -7.84 1.26 -20.11
N GLU A 111 -7.04 1.78 -19.19
CA GLU A 111 -6.40 3.09 -19.31
C GLU A 111 -5.06 3.01 -20.05
N ALA A 112 -4.39 1.86 -19.95
CA ALA A 112 -3.08 1.65 -20.55
C ALA A 112 -2.91 0.22 -21.09
N THR A 113 -1.97 0.07 -22.01
CA THR A 113 -1.54 -1.22 -22.55
C THR A 113 -0.15 -1.55 -22.00
N THR A 114 0.07 -2.81 -21.64
CA THR A 114 1.39 -3.30 -21.27
C THR A 114 2.22 -3.53 -22.53
N LEU A 115 3.36 -2.84 -22.67
CA LEU A 115 4.40 -3.28 -23.58
C LEU A 115 5.20 -4.39 -22.90
N ARG A 116 5.13 -5.58 -23.49
CA ARG A 116 6.07 -6.66 -23.20
C ARG A 116 7.21 -6.54 -24.22
N PRO A 117 8.48 -6.66 -23.81
CA PRO A 117 9.60 -6.67 -24.75
C PRO A 117 9.34 -7.70 -25.87
N LEU A 118 9.48 -7.27 -27.13
CA LEU A 118 9.22 -8.09 -28.32
C LEU A 118 10.33 -9.13 -28.57
N THR A 119 11.47 -8.98 -27.90
CA THR A 119 12.67 -9.81 -28.09
C THR A 119 12.97 -10.62 -26.83
N GLU A 120 13.34 -11.88 -27.03
CA GLU A 120 13.83 -12.81 -26.00
C GLU A 120 15.20 -12.41 -25.40
N GLU A 121 15.77 -11.28 -25.83
CA GLU A 121 17.05 -10.77 -25.33
C GLU A 121 16.87 -10.15 -23.94
N LEU A 122 16.97 -11.03 -22.96
CA LEU A 122 17.21 -10.74 -21.56
C LEU A 122 18.42 -9.82 -21.42
N SER A 123 18.21 -8.60 -20.93
CA SER A 123 19.29 -7.79 -20.35
C SER A 123 19.00 -7.56 -18.87
N GLU A 124 20.03 -7.43 -18.04
CA GLU A 124 19.87 -7.00 -16.63
C GLU A 124 19.06 -5.70 -16.50
N THR A 125 19.08 -4.88 -17.56
CA THR A 125 18.36 -3.61 -17.66
C THR A 125 16.91 -3.72 -18.12
N SER A 126 16.46 -4.87 -18.65
CA SER A 126 15.12 -5.11 -19.20
C SER A 126 14.60 -6.53 -18.90
N PRO A 127 14.30 -6.86 -17.63
CA PRO A 127 13.82 -8.20 -17.27
C PRO A 127 12.38 -8.45 -17.74
N HIS A 128 12.01 -9.72 -17.99
CA HIS A 128 10.63 -10.10 -18.37
C HIS A 128 9.55 -9.74 -17.33
N SER A 129 9.96 -9.46 -16.08
CA SER A 129 9.06 -8.99 -15.02
C SER A 129 8.74 -7.49 -15.13
N GLN A 130 9.43 -6.75 -15.99
CA GLN A 130 9.18 -5.32 -16.20
C GLN A 130 7.86 -5.12 -16.94
N ILE A 131 7.07 -4.18 -16.44
CA ILE A 131 5.79 -3.81 -17.05
C ILE A 131 5.84 -2.33 -17.38
N LEU A 132 5.86 -2.02 -18.67
CA LEU A 132 5.78 -0.66 -19.17
C LEU A 132 4.36 -0.39 -19.63
N LEU A 133 3.66 0.51 -18.93
CA LEU A 133 2.36 0.99 -19.34
C LEU A 133 2.52 2.09 -20.38
N VAL A 134 1.94 1.88 -21.56
CA VAL A 134 1.89 2.86 -22.64
C VAL A 134 0.45 3.28 -22.88
N ARG A 135 0.27 4.54 -23.26
CA ARG A 135 -1.02 5.11 -23.62
C ARG A 135 -1.67 4.22 -24.68
N ARG A 136 -2.94 3.91 -24.46
CA ARG A 136 -3.75 3.08 -25.36
C ARG A 136 -3.63 3.53 -26.83
N GLY A 137 -3.30 2.58 -27.70
CA GLY A 137 -3.61 2.66 -29.13
C GLY A 137 -5.04 2.17 -29.41
N GLU A 138 -5.69 2.69 -30.45
CA GLU A 138 -7.14 2.52 -30.74
C GLU A 138 -7.61 1.07 -30.98
N LEU A 139 -6.70 0.08 -31.00
CA LEU A 139 -6.93 -1.23 -31.62
C LEU A 139 -7.45 -2.36 -30.71
N GLU A 140 -7.53 -2.21 -29.38
CA GLU A 140 -7.97 -3.32 -28.51
C GLU A 140 -9.27 -3.01 -27.74
N THR A 141 -10.27 -3.89 -27.95
CA THR A 141 -11.65 -3.85 -27.41
C THR A 141 -11.91 -4.99 -26.42
N GLN A 142 -10.92 -5.35 -25.60
CA GLN A 142 -11.15 -6.37 -24.57
C GLN A 142 -12.10 -5.84 -23.48
N PRO A 143 -13.04 -6.67 -22.97
CA PRO A 143 -14.04 -6.25 -21.99
C PRO A 143 -13.51 -6.19 -20.55
N GLY A 144 -12.34 -6.78 -20.27
CA GLY A 144 -11.74 -6.84 -18.95
C GLY A 144 -10.43 -7.62 -18.93
N PRO A 145 -9.76 -7.69 -17.76
CA PRO A 145 -8.60 -8.55 -17.57
C PRO A 145 -8.97 -10.03 -17.78
N THR A 146 -7.98 -10.84 -18.13
CA THR A 146 -8.06 -12.30 -18.23
C THR A 146 -7.17 -12.98 -17.20
N LEU A 147 -7.33 -14.29 -17.00
CA LEU A 147 -6.45 -15.05 -16.11
C LEU A 147 -4.97 -14.92 -16.49
N GLU A 148 -4.66 -14.84 -17.79
CA GLU A 148 -3.29 -14.62 -18.29
C GLU A 148 -2.74 -13.24 -17.89
N THR A 149 -3.57 -12.20 -17.90
CA THR A 149 -3.15 -10.85 -17.46
C THR A 149 -2.91 -10.77 -15.96
N LEU A 150 -3.51 -11.68 -15.16
CA LEU A 150 -3.24 -11.79 -13.73
C LEU A 150 -1.97 -12.60 -13.43
N GLN A 151 -1.36 -13.28 -14.39
CA GLN A 151 -0.11 -14.00 -14.12
C GLN A 151 1.09 -13.04 -14.15
N PRO A 152 1.96 -13.07 -13.12
CA PRO A 152 3.22 -12.35 -13.18
C PRO A 152 4.11 -12.93 -14.29
N GLY A 153 4.95 -12.08 -14.88
CA GLY A 153 6.00 -12.54 -15.79
C GLY A 153 7.06 -13.38 -15.06
N PRO A 154 7.88 -14.16 -15.78
CA PRO A 154 8.94 -14.95 -15.18
C PRO A 154 9.92 -14.05 -14.42
N SER A 155 10.38 -14.53 -13.27
CA SER A 155 11.32 -13.84 -12.40
C SER A 155 12.45 -14.78 -11.98
N THR A 156 13.65 -14.23 -11.81
CA THR A 156 14.81 -14.94 -11.24
C THR A 156 14.74 -15.04 -9.72
N LEU A 157 13.79 -14.35 -9.09
CA LEU A 157 13.63 -14.33 -7.63
C LEU A 157 13.01 -15.63 -7.13
N SER A 158 13.73 -16.33 -6.25
CA SER A 158 13.23 -17.56 -5.62
C SER A 158 12.08 -17.27 -4.63
N PRO A 159 10.92 -17.94 -4.75
CA PRO A 159 9.83 -17.82 -3.78
C PRO A 159 10.25 -18.18 -2.36
N LYS A 160 11.12 -19.19 -2.21
CA LYS A 160 11.68 -19.59 -0.92
C LYS A 160 12.47 -18.45 -0.27
N VAL A 161 13.37 -17.81 -1.01
CA VAL A 161 14.18 -16.69 -0.50
C VAL A 161 13.30 -15.51 -0.12
N GLN A 162 12.28 -15.20 -0.93
CA GLN A 162 11.31 -14.15 -0.59
C GLN A 162 10.57 -14.44 0.71
N ALA A 163 10.13 -15.70 0.93
CA ALA A 163 9.50 -16.11 2.17
C ALA A 163 10.47 -16.03 3.38
N GLU A 164 11.75 -16.38 3.19
CA GLU A 164 12.79 -16.22 4.22
C GLU A 164 13.02 -14.75 4.58
N HIS A 165 13.08 -13.86 3.58
CA HIS A 165 13.19 -12.42 3.81
C HIS A 165 11.98 -11.84 4.55
N SER A 166 10.76 -12.23 4.16
CA SER A 166 9.53 -11.81 4.84
C SER A 166 9.53 -12.27 6.31
N ARG A 167 9.94 -13.51 6.59
CA ARG A 167 10.08 -14.01 7.97
C ARG A 167 11.12 -13.21 8.77
N ALA A 168 12.31 -13.01 8.20
CA ALA A 168 13.37 -12.25 8.86
C ALA A 168 12.95 -10.80 9.13
N TYR A 169 12.22 -10.18 8.20
CA TYR A 169 11.62 -8.86 8.37
C TYR A 169 10.66 -8.82 9.56
N ARG A 170 9.73 -9.78 9.68
CA ARG A 170 8.76 -9.83 10.78
C ARG A 170 9.45 -10.03 12.14
N GLU A 171 10.45 -10.90 12.20
CA GLU A 171 11.25 -11.11 13.42
C GLU A 171 11.96 -9.82 13.85
N LEU A 172 12.59 -9.12 12.90
CA LEU A 172 13.23 -7.83 13.16
C LEU A 172 12.20 -6.77 13.61
N HIS A 173 11.05 -6.70 12.94
CA HIS A 173 10.00 -5.75 13.27
C HIS A 173 9.50 -5.96 14.70
N GLN A 174 9.30 -7.22 15.12
CA GLN A 174 8.93 -7.55 16.49
C GLN A 174 10.00 -7.11 17.50
N GLN A 175 11.29 -7.32 17.21
CA GLN A 175 12.37 -6.84 18.08
C GLN A 175 12.36 -5.32 18.23
N VAL A 176 12.07 -4.57 17.15
CA VAL A 176 11.94 -3.10 17.18
C VAL A 176 10.75 -2.67 18.06
N ILE A 177 9.61 -3.37 17.97
CA ILE A 177 8.44 -3.15 18.83
C ILE A 177 8.79 -3.41 20.31
N ASP A 178 9.41 -4.55 20.59
CA ASP A 178 9.75 -4.99 21.96
C ASP A 178 10.78 -4.06 22.61
N ALA A 179 11.73 -3.55 21.83
CA ALA A 179 12.68 -2.51 22.24
C ALA A 179 12.00 -1.15 22.51
N GLY A 180 10.71 -1.01 22.20
CA GLY A 180 9.94 0.20 22.42
C GLY A 180 10.34 1.35 21.50
N LEU A 181 11.01 1.07 20.38
CA LEU A 181 11.53 2.09 19.47
C LEU A 181 10.42 2.84 18.71
N TYR A 182 9.20 2.27 18.63
CA TYR A 182 8.01 2.96 18.13
C TYR A 182 7.31 3.84 19.18
N LYS A 183 7.73 3.81 20.45
CA LYS A 183 7.11 4.63 21.51
C LYS A 183 7.67 6.06 21.46
N THR A 184 6.91 6.95 20.84
CA THR A 184 7.25 8.38 20.79
C THR A 184 7.28 8.99 22.18
N ARG A 185 8.43 9.56 22.58
CA ARG A 185 8.61 10.28 23.84
C ARG A 185 8.08 11.70 23.69
N TYR A 186 6.77 11.90 23.77
CA TYR A 186 6.17 13.23 23.54
C TYR A 186 6.74 14.32 24.47
N ILE A 187 6.82 14.06 25.77
CA ILE A 187 7.29 15.06 26.74
C ILE A 187 8.82 15.23 26.65
N GLY A 188 9.58 14.14 26.74
CA GLY A 188 11.04 14.23 26.75
C GLY A 188 11.68 14.55 25.40
N GLY A 189 10.98 14.25 24.30
CA GLY A 189 11.45 14.50 22.93
C GLY A 189 10.91 15.81 22.36
N TYR A 190 9.58 15.94 22.24
CA TYR A 190 8.95 17.14 21.67
C TYR A 190 8.72 18.26 22.69
N GLY A 191 8.72 17.98 23.98
CA GLY A 191 8.51 18.99 25.02
C GLY A 191 9.52 20.14 24.98
N PRO A 192 10.84 19.89 24.87
CA PRO A 192 11.83 20.94 24.67
C PRO A 192 11.53 21.84 23.46
N GLU A 193 11.01 21.26 22.38
CA GLU A 193 10.62 22.01 21.17
C GLU A 193 9.40 22.90 21.40
N ILE A 194 8.39 22.38 22.10
CA ILE A 194 7.22 23.18 22.50
C ILE A 194 7.65 24.34 23.40
N VAL A 195 8.53 24.08 24.38
CA VAL A 195 9.07 25.13 25.27
C VAL A 195 9.85 26.17 24.48
N ARG A 196 10.69 25.74 23.53
CA ARG A 196 11.46 26.63 22.63
C ARG A 196 10.53 27.54 21.83
N TYR A 197 9.48 26.99 21.24
CA TYR A 197 8.51 27.75 20.42
C TYR A 197 7.72 28.75 21.26
N ILE A 198 7.18 28.29 22.40
CA ILE A 198 6.45 29.16 23.33
C ILE A 198 7.36 30.29 23.83
N THR A 199 8.61 30.00 24.16
CA THR A 199 9.57 30.99 24.65
C THR A 199 9.80 32.09 23.61
N PHE A 200 10.08 31.74 22.35
CA PHE A 200 10.31 32.74 21.31
C PHE A 200 9.06 33.58 21.00
N VAL A 201 7.87 32.96 20.94
CA VAL A 201 6.62 33.70 20.75
C VAL A 201 6.36 34.65 21.91
N VAL A 202 6.51 34.18 23.16
CA VAL A 202 6.30 35.01 24.36
C VAL A 202 7.28 36.18 24.38
N LEU A 203 8.57 35.94 24.11
CA LEU A 203 9.57 37.02 24.06
C LEU A 203 9.26 38.02 22.94
N ALA A 204 8.91 37.56 21.74
CA ALA A 204 8.53 38.43 20.63
C ALA A 204 7.34 39.34 21.01
N VAL A 205 6.30 38.80 21.63
CA VAL A 205 5.12 39.55 22.09
C VAL A 205 5.48 40.52 23.22
N LEU A 206 6.22 40.08 24.23
CA LEU A 206 6.63 40.92 25.37
C LEU A 206 7.46 42.12 24.91
N PHE A 207 8.41 41.92 23.99
CA PHE A 207 9.21 43.03 23.44
C PHE A 207 8.39 43.93 22.52
N TYR A 208 7.43 43.38 21.79
CA TYR A 208 6.51 44.19 20.98
C TYR A 208 5.65 45.10 21.87
N CYS A 209 5.07 44.58 22.96
CA CYS A 209 4.28 45.36 23.91
C CYS A 209 5.08 46.48 24.60
N LYS A 210 6.41 46.34 24.68
CA LYS A 210 7.33 47.38 25.18
C LYS A 210 7.86 48.33 24.09
N SER A 211 7.34 48.22 22.86
CA SER A 211 7.79 48.97 21.68
C SER A 211 9.26 48.70 21.29
N TRP A 212 9.84 47.57 21.68
CA TRP A 212 11.18 47.15 21.30
C TRP A 212 11.15 46.32 20.01
N PHE A 213 10.86 46.98 18.90
CA PHE A 213 10.52 46.31 17.64
C PHE A 213 11.65 45.47 17.03
N LEU A 214 12.90 45.94 17.08
CA LEU A 214 14.06 45.18 16.56
C LEU A 214 14.25 43.86 17.32
N THR A 215 14.20 43.89 18.66
CA THR A 215 14.33 42.68 19.48
C THR A 215 13.14 41.75 19.33
N SER A 216 11.93 42.30 19.18
CA SER A 216 10.73 41.51 18.88
C SER A 216 10.85 40.78 17.54
N ALA A 217 11.28 41.50 16.49
CA ALA A 217 11.51 40.93 15.16
C ALA A 217 12.59 39.83 15.17
N PHE A 218 13.65 40.00 15.97
CA PHE A 218 14.68 38.97 16.14
C PHE A 218 14.10 37.66 16.68
N PHE A 219 13.34 37.71 17.79
CA PHE A 219 12.74 36.50 18.37
C PHE A 219 11.64 35.89 17.50
N LEU A 220 10.88 36.73 16.78
CA LEU A 220 9.92 36.26 15.79
C LEU A 220 10.62 35.54 14.62
N GLY A 221 11.77 36.05 14.17
CA GLY A 221 12.62 35.41 13.18
C GLY A 221 13.17 34.07 13.68
N LEU A 222 13.63 34.00 14.93
CA LEU A 222 14.04 32.72 15.53
C LEU A 222 12.88 31.72 15.52
N TYR A 223 11.69 32.09 15.98
CA TYR A 223 10.51 31.22 15.94
C TYR A 223 10.22 30.68 14.53
N TRP A 224 10.32 31.51 13.49
CA TRP A 224 10.05 31.11 12.12
C TRP A 224 11.08 30.13 11.54
N HIS A 225 12.33 30.17 12.03
CA HIS A 225 13.45 29.37 11.52
C HIS A 225 13.73 28.09 12.33
N GLN A 226 12.81 27.65 13.20
CA GLN A 226 12.96 26.40 13.95
C GLN A 226 12.68 25.16 13.10
#